data_AF-A0A933LTR3-F1
#
_entry.id   AF-A0A933LTR3-F1
#
_cell.length_a   1.000
_cell.length_b   1.000
_cell.length_c   1.000
_cell.angle_alpha   90.00
_cell.angle_beta   90.00
_cell.angle_gamma   90.00
#
_symmetry.space_group_name_H-M   'P 1'
#
loop_
_entity.id
_entity.type
_entity.pdbx_description
1 polymer ?
#
loop_
_entity_poly.entity_id
_entity_poly.type
_entity_poly.pdbx_seq_one_letter_code
_entity_poly.pdbx_strand_id
1 'polypeptide(L)' 'MPALRQSDLLRALHAAGFVTLRQKGSHEFLHHADCRRLTVAIHPSAEAGPPVVKKILRDAGLTEEEFLDRI' A
#
# COMPACT_ATOMS: atom_id res chain seq x y z
N MET A 1 -11.76 -2.43 -8.71
CA MET A 1 -11.16 -2.89 -7.45
C MET A 1 -12.21 -3.40 -6.48
N PRO A 2 -12.15 -4.67 -6.06
CA PRO A 2 -12.89 -5.18 -4.90
C PRO A 2 -12.26 -4.70 -3.57
N ALA A 3 -12.88 -5.04 -2.44
CA ALA A 3 -12.21 -4.92 -1.15
C ALA A 3 -11.02 -5.89 -1.09
N LEU A 4 -9.92 -5.46 -0.47
CA LEU A 4 -8.68 -6.24 -0.38
C LEU A 4 -8.18 -6.27 1.04
N ARG A 5 -7.55 -7.38 1.43
CA ARG A 5 -6.86 -7.45 2.73
C ARG A 5 -5.74 -6.44 2.74
N GLN A 6 -5.61 -5.71 3.83
CA GLN A 6 -4.56 -4.71 3.98
C GLN A 6 -3.15 -5.34 3.99
N SER A 7 -3.05 -6.63 4.33
CA SER A 7 -1.82 -7.43 4.17
C SER A 7 -1.37 -7.56 2.73
N ASP A 8 -2.30 -7.75 1.80
CA ASP A 8 -1.99 -7.93 0.37
C ASP A 8 -1.57 -6.59 -0.24
N LEU A 9 -2.21 -5.51 0.20
CA LEU A 9 -1.83 -4.15 -0.15
C LEU A 9 -0.39 -3.82 0.27
N LEU A 10 -0.01 -4.18 1.50
CA LEU A 10 1.35 -3.97 2.00
C LEU A 10 2.37 -4.82 1.21
N ARG A 11 2.06 -6.09 0.93
CA ARG A 11 2.90 -6.97 0.11
C ARG A 11 3.15 -6.39 -1.28
N ALA A 12 2.10 -5.92 -1.95
CA ALA A 12 2.24 -5.34 -3.28
C ALA A 12 3.05 -4.03 -3.26
N LEU A 13 2.89 -3.18 -2.23
CA LEU A 13 3.72 -1.99 -2.05
C LEU A 13 5.20 -2.36 -1.87
N HIS A 14 5.50 -3.38 -1.07
CA HIS A 14 6.87 -3.89 -0.94
C HIS A 14 7.42 -4.46 -2.25
N ALA A 15 6.63 -5.24 -2.98
CA ALA A 15 7.00 -5.74 -4.31
C ALA A 15 7.19 -4.62 -5.35
N ALA A 16 6.54 -3.48 -5.15
CA ALA A 16 6.75 -2.27 -5.94
C ALA A 16 7.99 -1.46 -5.52
N GLY A 17 8.76 -1.93 -4.53
CA GLY A 17 10.01 -1.30 -4.10
C GLY A 17 9.86 -0.35 -2.91
N PHE A 18 8.68 -0.25 -2.30
CA PHE A 18 8.52 0.51 -1.06
C PHE A 18 9.10 -0.27 0.13
N VAL A 19 9.76 0.44 1.04
CA VAL A 19 10.28 -0.11 2.30
C VAL A 19 9.65 0.60 3.47
N THR A 20 9.33 -0.14 4.54
CA THR A 20 8.81 0.45 5.78
C THR A 20 9.98 1.10 6.52
N LEU A 21 9.93 2.42 6.67
CA LEU A 21 10.89 3.18 7.46
C LEU A 21 10.61 3.06 8.95
N ARG A 22 9.34 3.16 9.32
CA ARG A 22 8.86 3.07 10.71
C ARG A 22 7.36 2.83 10.74
N GLN A 23 6.89 2.39 11.89
CA GLN A 23 5.48 2.27 12.20
C GLN A 23 5.16 3.06 13.47
N LYS A 24 4.02 3.76 13.48
CA LYS A 24 3.47 4.41 14.69
C LYS A 24 2.00 4.02 14.84
N GLY A 25 1.72 3.13 15.78
CA GLY A 25 0.38 2.53 15.90
C GLY A 25 0.04 1.75 14.63
N SER A 26 -1.13 1.99 14.04
CA SER A 26 -1.50 1.38 12.77
C SER A 26 -0.95 2.09 11.53
N HIS A 27 -0.25 3.21 11.69
CA HIS A 27 0.29 3.95 10.55
C HIS A 27 1.70 3.47 10.20
N GLU A 28 1.84 2.88 9.02
CA GLU A 28 3.13 2.55 8.42
C GLU A 28 3.61 3.67 7.52
N PHE A 29 4.88 4.05 7.68
CA PHE A 29 5.56 5.04 6.87
C PHE A 29 6.48 4.32 5.88
N LEU A 30 6.13 4.40 4.61
CA LEU A 30 6.80 3.74 3.51
C LEU A 30 7.63 4.75 2.70
N HIS A 31 8.77 4.29 2.20
CA HIS A 31 9.67 5.06 1.33
C HIS A 31 10.08 4.24 0.13
N HIS A 32 10.17 4.87 -1.03
CA HIS A 32 10.71 4.26 -2.24
C HIS A 32 12.01 4.96 -2.64
N ALA A 33 12.92 4.25 -3.32
CA ALA A 33 14.23 4.76 -3.68
C ALA A 33 14.21 6.00 -4.61
N ASP A 34 13.10 6.21 -5.33
CA ASP A 34 12.85 7.39 -6.18
C ASP A 34 12.30 8.60 -5.42
N CYS A 35 12.42 8.61 -4.09
CA CYS A 35 11.96 9.64 -3.18
C CYS A 35 10.43 9.72 -2.95
N ARG A 36 9.62 8.77 -3.46
CA ARG A 36 8.21 8.67 -3.06
C ARG A 36 8.08 8.28 -1.58
N ARG A 37 7.11 8.88 -0.91
CA ARG A 37 6.78 8.60 0.50
C ARG A 37 5.29 8.38 0.62
N LEU A 38 4.93 7.34 1.35
CA LEU A 38 3.55 6.95 1.55
C LEU A 38 3.31 6.71 3.05
N THR A 39 2.17 7.14 3.57
CA THR A 39 1.75 6.80 4.93
C THR A 39 0.39 6.12 4.83
N VAL A 40 0.32 4.88 5.29
CA VAL A 40 -0.88 4.04 5.19
C VAL A 40 -1.26 3.52 6.56
N ALA A 41 -2.54 3.64 6.90
CA ALA A 41 -3.09 2.99 8.09
C ALA A 41 -3.37 1.52 7.74
N ILE A 42 -2.53 0.62 8.23
CA ILE A 42 -2.62 -0.82 8.00
C ILE A 42 -2.94 -1.54 9.30
N HIS A 43 -4.04 -2.26 9.26
CA HIS A 43 -4.47 -3.27 10.21
C HIS A 43 -4.49 -4.61 9.45
N PRO A 44 -3.51 -5.51 9.65
CA PRO A 44 -3.35 -6.71 8.82
C PRO A 44 -4.61 -7.59 8.72
N SER A 45 -5.43 -7.59 9.77
CA SER A 45 -6.68 -8.36 9.86
C SER A 45 -7.89 -7.68 9.21
N ALA A 46 -7.74 -6.46 8.69
CA ALA A 46 -8.82 -5.68 8.11
C ALA A 46 -8.74 -5.62 6.58
N GLU A 47 -9.85 -5.27 5.97
CA GLU A 47 -9.95 -5.03 4.54
C GLU A 47 -10.01 -3.52 4.24
N ALA A 48 -9.29 -3.12 3.19
CA ALA A 48 -9.42 -1.81 2.61
C ALA A 48 -10.48 -1.85 1.51
N GLY A 49 -11.51 -1.01 1.67
CA GLY A 49 -12.52 -0.82 0.64
C GLY A 49 -11.93 -0.19 -0.64
N PRO A 50 -12.61 -0.34 -1.79
CA PRO A 50 -12.12 0.15 -3.09
C PRO A 50 -11.66 1.62 -3.12
N PRO A 51 -12.33 2.58 -2.46
CA PRO A 51 -11.90 3.98 -2.47
C PRO A 51 -10.54 4.18 -1.77
N VAL A 52 -10.29 3.45 -0.68
CA VAL A 52 -9.05 3.51 0.09
C VAL A 52 -7.92 2.91 -0.73
N VAL A 53 -8.14 1.74 -1.33
CA VAL A 53 -7.14 1.10 -2.20
C VAL A 53 -6.77 2.01 -3.36
N LYS A 54 -7.74 2.55 -4.11
CA LYS A 54 -7.47 3.45 -5.24
C LYS A 54 -6.69 4.70 -4.81
N LYS A 55 -7.01 5.27 -3.64
CA LYS A 55 -6.27 6.40 -3.09
C LYS A 55 -4.81 6.03 -2.82
N ILE A 56 -4.58 4.87 -2.19
CA ILE A 56 -3.25 4.39 -1.86
C ILE A 56 -2.42 4.12 -3.12
N LEU A 57 -3.01 3.47 -4.14
CA LEU A 57 -2.33 3.25 -5.42
C LEU A 57 -1.94 4.55 -6.10
N ARG A 58 -2.85 5.53 -6.12
CA ARG A 58 -2.57 6.85 -6.68
C ARG A 58 -1.44 7.55 -5.91
N ASP A 59 -1.49 7.55 -4.58
CA ASP A 59 -0.46 8.17 -3.74
C ASP A 59 0.89 7.43 -3.86
N ALA A 60 0.85 6.12 -4.11
CA ALA A 60 2.01 5.29 -4.42
C ALA A 60 2.51 5.47 -5.86
N GLY A 61 1.73 6.08 -6.77
CA GLY A 61 2.05 6.15 -8.20
C GLY A 61 2.05 4.78 -8.89
N LEU A 62 1.13 3.89 -8.51
CA LEU A 62 0.95 2.56 -9.11
C LEU A 62 -0.38 2.52 -9.87
N THR A 63 -0.41 1.83 -10.99
CA THR A 63 -1.66 1.52 -11.69
C THR A 63 -2.39 0.33 -11.04
N GLU A 64 -3.68 0.17 -11.32
CA GLU A 64 -4.42 -1.01 -10.86
C GLU A 64 -3.82 -2.31 -11.44
N GLU A 65 -3.37 -2.28 -12.70
CA GLU A 65 -2.74 -3.42 -13.37
C GLU A 65 -1.41 -3.79 -12.70
N GLU A 66 -0.53 -2.81 -12.49
CA GLU A 66 0.75 -2.98 -11.79
C GLU A 66 0.57 -3.54 -10.38
N PHE A 67 -0.52 -3.20 -9.72
CA PHE A 67 -0.87 -3.71 -8.41
C PHE A 67 -1.38 -5.16 -8.48
N LEU A 68 -2.27 -5.47 -9.42
CA LEU A 68 -2.85 -6.81 -9.60
C LEU A 68 -1.77 -7.86 -9.98
N ASP A 69 -0.73 -7.46 -10.71
CA ASP A 69 0.41 -8.33 -11.03
C ASP A 69 1.29 -8.67 -9.80
N ARG A 70 1.09 -7.97 -8.67
CA ARG A 70 1.95 -8.06 -7.47
C ARG A 70 1.28 -8.68 -6.24
N ILE A 71 0.00 -9.06 -6.31
CA ILE A 71 -0.77 -9.69 -5.21
C ILE A 71 -0.76 -11.21 -5.30
#